data_AF-A0A2M7DXX6-F1
#
_entry.id   AF-A0A2M7DXX6-F1
#
_cell.length_a   1.000
_cell.length_b   1.000
_cell.length_c   1.000
_cell.angle_alpha   90.00
_cell.angle_beta   90.00
_cell.angle_gamma   90.00
#
_symmetry.space_group_name_H-M   'P 1'
#
loop_
_entity.id
_entity.type
_entity.pdbx_description
1 polymer ?
#
loop_
_entity_poly.entity_id
_entity_poly.type
_entity_poly.pdbx_seq_one_letter_code
_entity_poly.pdbx_strand_id
1 'polypeptide(L)' 'MAKQELNYNKAFAELETIVLQMENEEVQIDELAQKVKRASELIKFCKEKLYNSELEITKVMKEISNDNK' A
#
# COMPACT_ATOMS: atom_id res chain seq x y z
N MET A 1 -23.39 6.52 -5.21
CA MET A 1 -22.58 5.30 -5.00
C MET A 1 -21.38 5.69 -4.16
N ALA A 2 -21.22 5.11 -2.97
CA ALA A 2 -20.16 5.49 -2.04
C ALA A 2 -18.79 5.14 -2.65
N LYS A 3 -17.94 6.15 -2.82
CA LYS A 3 -16.55 6.00 -3.27
C LYS A 3 -15.85 5.16 -2.20
N GLN A 4 -15.65 3.87 -2.47
CA GLN A 4 -14.97 3.00 -1.51
C GLN A 4 -13.55 3.52 -1.34
N GLU A 5 -13.23 4.03 -0.16
CA GLU A 5 -11.87 4.44 0.16
C GLU A 5 -10.94 3.23 0.03
N LEU A 6 -9.83 3.44 -0.68
CA LEU A 6 -8.77 2.46 -0.79
C LEU A 6 -8.12 2.33 0.59
N ASN A 7 -8.13 1.13 1.15
CA ASN A 7 -7.43 0.81 2.40
C ASN A 7 -6.20 -0.06 2.11
N TYR A 8 -5.33 -0.23 3.11
CA TYR A 8 -4.08 -0.98 2.95
C TYR A 8 -4.30 -2.38 2.38
N ASN A 9 -5.23 -3.16 2.97
CA ASN A 9 -5.50 -4.53 2.55
C ASN A 9 -5.98 -4.63 1.11
N LYS A 10 -6.86 -3.70 0.68
CA LYS A 10 -7.33 -3.64 -0.71
C LYS A 10 -6.21 -3.28 -1.68
N ALA A 11 -5.38 -2.28 -1.32
CA ALA A 11 -4.24 -1.88 -2.14
C ALA A 11 -3.20 -3.00 -2.26
N PHE A 12 -2.96 -3.74 -1.18
CA PHE A 12 -2.05 -4.87 -1.15
C PHE A 12 -2.57 -6.05 -1.99
N ALA A 13 -3.84 -6.42 -1.85
CA ALA A 13 -4.45 -7.47 -2.67
C ALA A 13 -4.46 -7.12 -4.17
N GLU A 14 -4.69 -5.85 -4.51
CA GLU A 14 -4.58 -5.37 -5.88
C GLU A 14 -3.14 -5.48 -6.40
N LEU A 15 -2.15 -5.13 -5.57
CA LEU A 15 -0.74 -5.25 -5.91
C LEU A 15 -0.34 -6.72 -6.17
N GLU A 16 -0.75 -7.66 -5.31
CA GLU A 16 -0.52 -9.09 -5.51
C GLU A 16 -1.13 -9.58 -6.83
N THR A 17 -2.35 -9.13 -7.13
CA THR A 17 -3.02 -9.48 -8.40
C THR A 17 -2.24 -8.95 -9.60
N ILE A 18 -1.72 -7.72 -9.53
CA ILE A 18 -0.92 -7.12 -10.61
C ILE A 18 0.38 -7.90 -10.79
N VAL A 19 1.06 -8.28 -9.71
CA VAL A 19 2.30 -9.08 -9.77
C VAL A 19 2.03 -10.43 -10.43
N LEU A 20 0.98 -11.15 -10.02
CA LEU A 20 0.59 -12.42 -10.63
C LEU A 20 0.29 -12.27 -12.13
N GLN A 21 -0.37 -11.18 -12.53
CA GLN A 21 -0.63 -10.90 -13.93
C GLN A 21 0.67 -10.61 -14.70
N MET A 22 1.62 -9.89 -14.11
CA MET A 22 2.90 -9.57 -14.73
C MET A 22 3.82 -10.80 -14.89
N GLU A 23 3.70 -11.77 -14.00
CA GLU A 23 4.43 -13.05 -14.06
C GLU A 23 3.88 -14.00 -15.14
N ASN A 24 2.69 -13.72 -15.66
CA ASN A 24 2.10 -14.52 -16.72
C ASN A 24 2.73 -14.17 -18.08
N GLU A 25 3.25 -15.17 -18.79
CA GLU A 25 4.07 -15.02 -20.00
C GLU A 25 3.32 -14.44 -21.22
N GLU A 26 2.00 -14.28 -21.13
CA GLU A 26 1.14 -13.79 -22.22
C GLU A 26 0.87 -12.27 -22.20
N VAL A 27 1.46 -11.51 -21.27
CA VAL A 27 1.19 -10.07 -21.16
C VAL A 27 1.89 -9.25 -22.26
N GLN A 28 1.09 -8.48 -23.01
CA GLN A 28 1.61 -7.55 -24.01
C GLN A 28 2.43 -6.40 -23.36
N ILE A 29 3.48 -5.94 -24.06
CA ILE A 29 4.42 -4.92 -23.55
C ILE A 29 3.73 -3.62 -23.10
N ASP A 30 2.69 -3.18 -23.81
CA ASP A 30 1.93 -1.96 -23.48
C ASP A 30 1.10 -2.14 -22.20
N GLU A 31 0.55 -3.34 -21.98
CA GLU A 31 -0.15 -3.67 -20.74
C GLU A 31 0.82 -3.80 -19.56
N LEU A 32 2.02 -4.31 -19.80
CA LEU A 32 3.06 -4.41 -18.78
C LEU A 32 3.42 -3.03 -18.25
N ALA A 33 3.60 -2.04 -19.13
CA ALA A 33 3.89 -0.66 -18.73
C ALA A 33 2.78 -0.06 -17.84
N GLN A 34 1.51 -0.34 -18.16
CA GLN A 34 0.37 0.11 -17.35
C GLN A 34 0.33 -0.58 -15.98
N LYS A 35 0.55 -1.90 -15.94
CA LYS A 35 0.59 -2.71 -14.71
C LYS A 35 1.71 -2.23 -13.78
N VAL A 36 2.92 -1.99 -14.32
CA VAL A 36 4.06 -1.45 -13.56
C VAL A 36 3.74 -0.08 -12.98
N LYS A 37 3.13 0.82 -13.76
CA LYS A 37 2.75 2.15 -13.26
C LYS A 37 1.76 2.03 -12.10
N ARG A 38 0.74 1.19 -12.23
CA ARG A 38 -0.26 0.96 -11.19
C ARG A 38 0.37 0.35 -9.94
N ALA A 39 1.23 -0.66 -10.09
CA ALA A 39 1.96 -1.26 -8.98
C ALA A 39 2.79 -0.21 -8.21
N SER A 40 3.46 0.70 -8.91
CA SER A 40 4.23 1.79 -8.30
C SER A 40 3.35 2.73 -7.45
N GLU A 41 2.16 3.07 -7.93
CA GLU A 41 1.18 3.87 -7.18
C GLU A 41 0.73 3.15 -5.90
N LEU A 42 0.41 1.86 -6.00
CA LEU A 42 -0.01 1.04 -4.86
C LEU A 42 1.11 0.89 -3.82
N ILE A 43 2.34 0.65 -4.27
CA ILE A 43 3.51 0.57 -3.39
C ILE A 43 3.71 1.88 -2.63
N LYS A 44 3.59 3.03 -3.33
CA LYS A 44 3.71 4.35 -2.69
C LYS A 44 2.63 4.54 -1.62
N PHE A 45 1.38 4.21 -1.94
CA PHE A 45 0.27 4.28 -1.00
C PHE A 45 0.49 3.38 0.23
N CYS A 46 0.89 2.13 0.02
CA CYS A 46 1.17 1.18 1.10
C CYS A 46 2.29 1.68 2.03
N LYS A 47 3.38 2.20 1.46
CA LYS A 47 4.51 2.78 2.22
C LYS A 47 4.05 3.97 3.08
N GLU A 48 3.26 4.87 2.51
CA GLU A 48 2.75 6.03 3.23
C GLU A 48 1.84 5.62 4.39
N LYS A 49 0.97 4.61 4.19
CA LYS A 49 0.14 4.06 5.26
C LYS A 49 0.96 3.43 6.38
N LEU A 50 1.99 2.65 6.05
CA LEU A 50 2.87 2.05 7.06
C LEU A 50 3.63 3.11 7.85
N TYR A 51 4.20 4.10 7.17
CA TYR A 51 4.93 5.20 7.80
C TYR A 51 4.04 6.00 8.76
N ASN A 52 2.82 6.36 8.33
CA ASN A 52 1.87 7.07 9.19
C ASN A 52 1.47 6.22 10.40
N SER A 53 1.27 4.91 10.22
CA SER A 53 0.96 4.00 11.33
C SER A 53 2.11 3.90 12.33
N GLU A 54 3.35 3.84 11.84
CA GLU A 54 4.56 3.83 12.69
C GLU A 54 4.69 5.12 13.51
N LEU A 55 4.40 6.28 12.90
CA LEU A 55 4.40 7.57 13.60
C LEU A 55 3.35 7.61 14.72
N GLU A 56 2.15 7.13 14.45
CA GLU A 56 1.08 7.05 15.46
C GLU A 56 1.47 6.15 16.62
N ILE A 57 1.99 4.94 16.33
CA ILE A 57 2.49 4.01 17.36
C ILE A 57 3.58 4.69 18.21
N THR A 58 4.55 5.33 17.54
CA THR A 58 5.65 6.01 18.22
C THR A 58 5.15 7.14 19.12
N LYS A 59 4.15 7.89 18.68
CA LYS A 59 3.53 8.97 19.46
C LYS A 59 2.85 8.41 20.70
N VAL A 60 2.02 7.39 20.56
CA VAL A 60 1.33 6.72 21.67
C VAL A 60 2.34 6.18 22.69
N MET A 61 3.42 5.53 22.23
CA MET A 61 4.47 5.01 23.12
C MET A 61 5.16 6.12 23.93
N LYS A 62 5.39 7.30 23.32
CA LYS A 62 5.94 8.47 24.04
C LYS A 62 4.97 9.02 25.07
N GLU A 63 3.67 9.09 24.76
CA GLU A 63 2.64 9.54 25.70
C GLU A 63 2.60 8.61 26.93
N ILE A 64 2.55 7.29 26.71
CA ILE A 64 2.58 6.28 27.80
C ILE A 64 3.87 6.40 28.65
N SER A 65 5.00 6.70 28.02
CA SER A 65 6.29 6.82 28.72
C SER A 65 6.38 8.10 29.57
N ASN A 66 5.73 9.19 29.14
CA ASN A 66 5.71 10.46 29.88
C ASN A 66 4.72 10.45 31.04
N ASP A 67 3.62 9.69 30.96
CA ASP A 67 2.61 9.60 32.02
C ASP A 67 3.10 8.81 33.26
N ASN A 68 4.22 8.07 33.15
CA ASN A 68 4.82 7.28 34.23
C ASN A 68 6.00 7.98 34.93
N LYS A 69 6.15 9.31 34.78
CA LYS A 69 7.24 10.10 35.36
C LYS A 69 6.71 11.18 36.29
#